data_AF-A0A5Q4SBX2-F1
#
_entry.id   AF-A0A5Q4SBX2-F1
#
_cell.length_a   1.000
_cell.length_b   1.000
_cell.length_c   1.000
_cell.angle_alpha   90.00
_cell.angle_beta   90.00
_cell.angle_gamma   90.00
#
_symmetry.space_group_name_H-M   'P 1'
#
loop_
_entity.id
_entity.type
_entity.pdbx_description
1 polymer ?
#
loop_
_entity_poly.entity_id
_entity_poly.type
_entity_poly.pdbx_seq_one_letter_code
_entity_poly.pdbx_strand_id
1 'polypeptide(L)' 'MAATVRNRQGLACGARSVSGPARRTDAKLALLSGAVIAAATELGARLG' A
#
# COMPACT_ATOMS: atom_id res chain seq x y z
N MET A 1 -1.77 7.22 -4.29
CA MET A 1 -1.59 5.77 -4.51
C MET A 1 -2.09 5.03 -3.28
N ALA A 2 -2.80 3.92 -3.44
CA ALA A 2 -3.28 3.12 -2.31
C ALA A 2 -3.11 1.62 -2.59
N ALA A 3 -2.87 0.83 -1.54
CA ALA A 3 -2.91 -0.63 -1.56
C ALA A 3 -3.84 -1.14 -0.47
N THR A 4 -4.64 -2.15 -0.79
CA THR A 4 -5.47 -2.86 0.18
C THR A 4 -4.61 -3.66 1.14
N VAL A 5 -4.90 -3.57 2.43
CA VAL A 5 -4.31 -4.41 3.47
C VAL A 5 -5.22 -5.62 3.61
N ARG A 6 -4.64 -6.82 3.51
CA ARG A 6 -5.35 -8.08 3.73
C ARG A 6 -4.74 -8.79 4.94
N ASN A 7 -5.56 -9.33 5.82
CA ASN A 7 -5.08 -10.16 6.92
C ASN A 7 -4.59 -11.54 6.42
N ARG A 8 -4.15 -12.43 7.32
CA ARG A 8 -3.57 -13.73 6.94
C ARG A 8 -4.59 -14.69 6.33
N GLN A 9 -5.87 -14.46 6.57
CA GLN A 9 -6.98 -15.18 5.95
C GLN A 9 -7.31 -14.64 4.54
N GLY A 10 -6.59 -13.62 4.07
CA GLY A 10 -6.80 -12.98 2.78
C GLY A 10 -7.95 -11.97 2.74
N LEU A 11 -8.56 -11.67 3.89
CA LEU A 11 -9.68 -10.73 4.02
C LEU A 11 -9.16 -9.29 4.02
N ALA A 12 -9.79 -8.43 3.23
CA ALA A 12 -9.49 -7.01 3.23
C ALA A 12 -9.91 -6.38 4.57
N CYS A 13 -8.95 -5.80 5.29
CA CYS A 13 -9.16 -5.20 6.61
C CYS A 13 -8.82 -3.70 6.64
N GLY A 14 -8.34 -3.14 5.53
CA GLY A 14 -8.07 -1.70 5.42
C GLY A 14 -7.35 -1.34 4.13
N ALA A 15 -6.85 -0.10 4.07
CA ALA A 15 -6.03 0.37 2.97
C ALA A 15 -4.89 1.26 3.50
N ARG A 16 -3.73 1.15 2.85
CA ARG A 16 -2.57 2.01 3.09
C ARG A 16 -2.37 2.89 1.87
N SER A 17 -2.23 4.20 2.08
CA SER A 17 -2.08 5.15 0.98
C SER A 17 -0.95 6.15 1.20
N VAL A 18 -0.44 6.66 0.08
CA VAL A 18 0.50 7.78 0.04
C VAL A 18 -0.13 8.88 -0.80
N SER A 19 -0.16 10.09 -0.23
CA SER A 19 -0.67 11.32 -0.82
C SER A 19 0.48 12.32 -1.03
N GLY A 20 0.33 13.19 -2.04
CA GLY A 20 1.32 14.20 -2.37
C GLY A 20 0.97 15.01 -3.62
N PRO A 21 1.77 16.02 -3.98
CA PRO A 21 1.48 16.87 -5.14
C PRO A 21 1.54 16.08 -6.46
N ALA A 22 0.52 16.26 -7.31
CA ALA A 22 0.37 15.54 -8.60
C ALA A 22 1.64 15.59 -9.48
N ARG A 23 2.32 16.74 -9.53
CA ARG A 23 3.56 16.94 -10.32
C ARG A 23 4.73 16.00 -9.96
N ARG A 24 4.70 15.37 -8.78
CA ARG A 24 5.75 14.43 -8.34
C ARG A 24 5.33 12.98 -8.53
N THR A 25 4.09 12.75 -8.93
CA THR A 25 3.48 11.44 -8.90
C THR A 25 4.05 10.59 -10.03
N ASP A 26 4.09 11.02 -11.28
CA ASP A 26 4.29 10.10 -12.42
C ASP A 26 5.58 9.24 -12.36
N ALA A 27 6.75 9.86 -12.16
CA ALA A 27 8.01 9.11 -12.05
C ALA A 27 8.19 8.38 -10.71
N LYS A 28 7.64 8.94 -9.61
CA LYS A 28 7.75 8.31 -8.28
C LYS A 28 6.64 7.31 -8.01
N LEU A 29 5.58 7.29 -8.81
CA LEU A 29 4.40 6.46 -8.58
C LEU A 29 4.78 5.00 -8.74
N ALA A 30 5.57 4.65 -9.75
CA ALA A 30 6.07 3.28 -9.92
C ALA A 30 6.92 2.83 -8.71
N LEU A 31 7.84 3.69 -8.24
CA LEU A 31 8.65 3.42 -7.04
C LEU A 31 7.80 3.28 -5.78
N LEU A 32 6.82 4.17 -5.61
CA LEU A 32 5.92 4.19 -4.46
C LEU A 32 4.91 3.03 -4.50
N SER A 33 4.49 2.57 -5.68
CA SER A 33 3.57 1.45 -5.82
C SER A 33 4.13 0.18 -5.18
N GLY A 34 5.37 -0.18 -5.51
CA GLY A 34 6.04 -1.35 -4.90
C GLY A 34 6.16 -1.20 -3.38
N ALA A 35 6.59 -0.04 -2.90
CA ALA A 35 6.75 0.23 -1.46
C ALA A 35 5.42 0.18 -0.70
N VAL A 36 4.34 0.76 -1.26
CA VAL A 36 3.02 0.78 -0.63
C VAL A 36 2.40 -0.61 -0.58
N ILE A 37 2.59 -1.42 -1.64
CA ILE A 37 2.16 -2.83 -1.66
C ILE A 37 2.93 -3.63 -0.61
N ALA A 38 4.27 -3.57 -0.61
CA ALA A 38 5.10 -4.30 0.35
C ALA A 38 4.72 -3.96 1.80
N ALA A 39 4.52 -2.68 2.08
CA ALA A 39 4.16 -2.21 3.41
C ALA A 39 2.71 -2.53 3.80
N ALA A 40 1.79 -2.72 2.84
CA ALA A 40 0.44 -3.21 3.09
C ALA A 40 0.44 -4.72 3.36
N THR A 41 1.27 -5.49 2.65
CA THR A 41 1.47 -6.93 2.86
C THR A 41 2.09 -7.19 4.24
N GLU A 42 3.14 -6.45 4.61
CA GLU A 42 3.78 -6.56 5.93
C GLU A 42 2.78 -6.25 7.06
N LEU A 43 1.99 -5.19 6.90
CA LEU A 43 0.95 -4.85 7.87
C LEU A 43 -0.09 -5.98 7.97
N GLY A 44 -0.53 -6.51 6.83
CA GLY A 44 -1.44 -7.65 6.73
C GLY A 44 -0.95 -8.88 7.48
N ALA A 45 0.33 -9.22 7.33
CA ALA A 45 0.97 -10.34 8.02
C ALA A 45 1.01 -10.19 9.54
N ARG A 46 0.98 -8.95 10.06
CA ARG A 46 0.94 -8.66 11.50
C ARG A 46 -0.47 -8.68 12.09
N LEU A 47 -1.51 -8.60 11.26
CA LEU A 47 -2.90 -8.47 11.71
C LEU A 47 -3.63 -9.79 12.00
N GLY A 48 -2.92 -10.93 11.92
CA GLY A 48 -3.47 -12.24 12.32
C GLY A 48 -3.85 -13.13 11.16
#